data_AF-A0A645DZN3-F1
#
_entry.id   AF-A0A645DZN3-F1
#
_cell.length_a   1.000
_cell.length_b   1.000
_cell.length_c   1.000
_cell.angle_alpha   90.00
_cell.angle_beta   90.00
_cell.angle_gamma   90.00
#
_symmetry.space_group_name_H-M   'P 1'
#
loop_
_entity.id
_entity.type
_entity.pdbx_description
1 polymer ?
#
loop_
_entity_poly.entity_id
_entity_poly.type
_entity_poly.pdbx_seq_one_letter_code
_entity_poly.pdbx_strand_id
1 'polypeptide(L)'
;MKFDEELIETYLTKWQYVLRLRDWDIKYEIVNTEWRKTGDIKIDVTDRKAILMINNYNPKQTNLEALIIHELLHLKLWGMDQMIEQLLYFVFGQDENDPKFNFAYDQFVHVLEPTVEDLAKGFLTLGGENKEISFGRVQQQVHKELNKDNK
;
A
#
# COMPACT_ATOMS: atom_id res chain seq x y z
N MET A 1 11.89 0.67 15.25
CA MET A 1 11.11 -0.56 15.55
C MET A 1 11.59 -1.61 14.58
N LYS A 2 11.86 -2.84 15.01
CA LYS A 2 11.92 -3.98 14.09
C LYS A 2 10.51 -4.56 14.10
N PHE A 3 9.84 -4.62 12.95
CA PHE A 3 8.58 -5.36 12.87
C PHE A 3 8.82 -6.82 13.26
N ASP A 4 7.88 -7.38 14.01
CA ASP A 4 7.89 -8.78 14.40
C ASP A 4 7.46 -9.63 13.19
N GLU A 5 8.35 -10.51 12.74
CA GLU A 5 8.11 -11.37 11.58
C GLU A 5 6.94 -12.32 11.81
N GLU A 6 6.74 -12.79 13.04
CA GLU A 6 5.61 -13.66 13.39
C GLU A 6 4.27 -12.92 13.23
N LEU A 7 4.23 -11.62 13.57
CA LEU A 7 3.07 -10.77 13.35
C LEU A 7 2.83 -10.51 11.86
N ILE A 8 3.88 -10.29 11.06
CA ILE A 8 3.74 -10.13 9.61
C ILE A 8 3.11 -11.37 9.00
N GLU A 9 3.62 -12.56 9.32
CA GLU A 9 3.09 -13.82 8.80
C GLU A 9 1.64 -14.06 9.23
N THR A 10 1.34 -13.79 10.50
CA THR A 10 -0.02 -13.92 11.04
C THR A 10 -1.01 -13.04 10.29
N TYR A 11 -0.70 -11.74 10.13
CA TYR A 11 -1.55 -10.80 9.43
C TYR A 11 -1.64 -11.11 7.94
N LEU A 12 -0.52 -11.42 7.29
CA LEU A 12 -0.49 -11.76 5.88
C LEU A 12 -1.40 -12.97 5.59
N THR A 13 -1.26 -14.04 6.36
CA THR A 13 -2.07 -15.26 6.21
C THR A 13 -3.56 -14.98 6.41
N LYS A 14 -3.89 -14.26 7.48
CA LYS A 14 -5.27 -13.86 7.80
C LYS A 14 -5.90 -13.06 6.66
N TRP A 15 -5.23 -12.02 6.19
CA TRP A 15 -5.79 -11.10 5.20
C TRP A 15 -5.78 -11.66 3.79
N GLN A 16 -4.81 -12.50 3.44
CA GLN A 16 -4.84 -13.29 2.22
C GLN A 16 -6.08 -14.19 2.17
N TYR A 17 -6.45 -14.82 3.29
CA TYR A 17 -7.68 -15.59 3.39
C TYR A 17 -8.93 -14.71 3.22
N VAL A 18 -9.03 -13.63 3.99
CA VAL A 18 -10.21 -12.74 4.02
C VAL A 18 -10.44 -12.07 2.65
N LEU A 19 -9.39 -11.58 2.00
CA LEU A 19 -9.46 -10.91 0.70
C LEU A 19 -9.57 -11.88 -0.49
N ARG A 20 -9.62 -13.20 -0.20
CA ARG A 20 -9.71 -14.28 -1.19
C ARG A 20 -8.56 -14.21 -2.20
N LEU A 21 -7.34 -14.25 -1.69
CA LEU A 21 -6.08 -14.26 -2.44
C LEU A 21 -5.32 -15.59 -2.22
N ARG A 22 -6.04 -16.67 -1.88
CA ARG A 22 -5.44 -18.01 -1.59
C ARG A 22 -4.85 -18.70 -2.82
N ASP A 23 -5.20 -18.20 -4.00
CA ASP A 23 -4.70 -18.59 -5.30
C ASP A 23 -3.41 -17.83 -5.70
N TRP A 24 -2.92 -16.97 -4.82
CA TRP A 24 -1.64 -16.27 -4.96
C TRP A 24 -0.59 -16.83 -4.02
N ASP A 25 0.63 -16.99 -4.52
CA ASP A 25 1.81 -17.25 -3.70
C ASP A 25 2.40 -15.91 -3.26
N ILE A 26 2.18 -15.54 -1.99
CA ILE A 26 2.60 -14.26 -1.44
C ILE A 26 3.69 -14.46 -0.40
N LYS A 27 4.84 -13.80 -0.59
CA LYS A 27 5.88 -13.67 0.45
C LYS A 27 6.06 -12.21 0.85
N TYR A 28 6.72 -11.97 1.98
CA TYR A 28 7.10 -10.62 2.38
C TYR A 28 8.62 -10.42 2.32
N GLU A 29 9.05 -9.17 2.19
CA GLU A 29 10.44 -8.74 2.28
C GLU A 29 10.51 -7.47 3.14
N ILE A 30 11.38 -7.47 4.15
CA ILE A 30 11.57 -6.33 5.03
C ILE A 30 12.65 -5.41 4.44
N VAL A 31 12.27 -4.18 4.11
CA VAL A 31 13.19 -3.17 3.61
C VAL A 31 13.85 -2.46 4.79
N ASN A 32 15.13 -2.78 5.00
CA ASN A 32 15.97 -2.25 6.09
C ASN A 32 16.90 -1.11 5.65
N THR A 33 16.76 -0.63 4.42
CA THR A 33 17.50 0.51 3.86
C THR A 33 16.59 1.71 3.70
N GLU A 34 17.17 2.89 3.50
CA GLU A 34 16.39 4.09 3.21
C GLU A 34 15.45 3.86 2.01
N TRP A 35 14.17 4.08 2.26
CA TRP A 35 13.15 3.86 1.26
C TRP A 35 12.02 4.88 1.40
N ARG A 36 11.53 5.37 0.26
CA ARG A 36 10.54 6.48 0.24
C ARG A 36 9.13 6.04 0.58
N LYS A 37 8.79 4.79 0.24
CA LYS A 37 7.46 4.18 0.39
C LYS A 37 7.29 3.60 1.78
N THR A 38 6.06 3.34 2.17
CA THR A 38 5.74 2.71 3.46
C THR A 38 5.51 1.21 3.31
N GLY A 39 4.85 0.83 2.23
CA GLY A 39 4.85 -0.50 1.66
C GLY A 39 4.84 -0.41 0.13
N ASP A 40 4.96 -1.56 -0.50
CA ASP A 40 4.75 -1.76 -1.94
C ASP A 40 4.46 -3.24 -2.16
N ILE A 41 3.74 -3.59 -3.22
CA ILE A 41 3.59 -4.98 -3.64
C ILE A 41 4.10 -5.17 -5.07
N LYS A 42 5.01 -6.13 -5.25
CA LYS A 42 5.46 -6.56 -6.58
C LYS A 42 4.64 -7.76 -7.02
N ILE A 43 4.18 -7.74 -8.27
CA ILE A 43 3.16 -8.66 -8.77
C ILE A 43 3.68 -9.31 -10.05
N ASP A 44 3.63 -10.63 -10.09
CA ASP A 44 3.73 -11.44 -11.30
C ASP A 44 2.38 -12.13 -11.52
N VAL A 45 1.61 -11.59 -12.47
CA VAL A 45 0.28 -12.12 -12.79
C VAL A 45 0.33 -13.48 -13.48
N THR A 46 1.42 -13.77 -14.21
CA THR A 46 1.53 -14.99 -15.02
C THR A 46 1.56 -16.20 -14.10
N ASP A 47 2.36 -16.08 -13.04
CA ASP A 47 2.55 -17.13 -12.04
C ASP A 47 1.69 -16.94 -10.78
N ARG A 48 0.92 -15.86 -10.69
CA ARG A 48 0.20 -15.43 -9.47
C ARG A 48 1.10 -15.36 -8.24
N LYS A 49 2.27 -14.75 -8.40
CA LYS A 49 3.23 -14.53 -7.32
C LYS A 49 3.24 -13.08 -6.92
N ALA A 50 3.37 -12.81 -5.62
CA ALA A 50 3.55 -11.46 -5.13
C ALA A 50 4.59 -11.36 -4.01
N ILE A 51 5.27 -10.22 -3.97
CA ILE A 51 6.21 -9.88 -2.90
C ILE A 51 5.71 -8.61 -2.22
N LEU A 52 5.26 -8.75 -0.98
CA LEU A 52 4.90 -7.64 -0.11
C LEU A 52 6.16 -7.04 0.51
N MET A 53 6.46 -5.79 0.18
CA MET A 53 7.62 -5.06 0.70
C MET A 53 7.19 -4.16 1.85
N ILE A 54 7.83 -4.30 3.02
CA ILE A 54 7.47 -3.55 4.24
C ILE A 54 8.63 -2.68 4.67
N ASN A 55 8.43 -1.38 4.80
CA ASN A 55 9.49 -0.45 5.21
C ASN A 55 9.73 -0.48 6.72
N ASN A 56 10.86 -1.03 7.14
CA ASN A 56 11.29 -1.07 8.53
C ASN A 56 12.33 0.00 8.90
N TYR A 57 12.95 0.64 7.90
CA TYR A 57 13.98 1.66 8.11
C TYR A 57 13.41 3.00 8.58
N ASN A 58 12.38 3.50 7.89
CA ASN A 58 11.72 4.78 8.17
C ASN A 58 10.19 4.66 7.98
N PRO A 59 9.51 3.82 8.80
CA PRO A 59 8.08 3.58 8.66
C PRO A 59 7.29 4.89 8.88
N LYS A 60 6.47 5.26 7.90
CA LYS A 60 5.56 6.41 8.00
C LYS A 60 4.16 6.00 8.50
N GLN A 61 3.80 4.72 8.40
CA GLN A 61 2.59 4.12 8.96
C GLN A 61 3.02 3.28 10.16
N THR A 62 2.35 3.47 11.29
CA THR A 62 2.65 2.74 12.54
C THR A 62 1.84 1.46 12.69
N ASN A 63 0.71 1.33 11.99
CA ASN A 63 -0.12 0.13 12.02
C ASN A 63 0.29 -0.83 10.90
N LEU A 64 1.00 -1.90 11.28
CA LEU A 64 1.46 -2.94 10.37
C LEU A 64 0.31 -3.69 9.69
N GLU A 65 -0.74 -4.03 10.45
CA GLU A 65 -1.89 -4.77 9.92
C GLU A 65 -2.61 -3.94 8.86
N ALA A 66 -2.82 -2.64 9.12
CA ALA A 66 -3.39 -1.72 8.15
C ALA A 66 -2.57 -1.63 6.86
N LEU A 67 -1.24 -1.58 6.97
CA LEU A 67 -0.34 -1.59 5.81
C LEU A 67 -0.50 -2.87 4.99
N ILE A 68 -0.49 -4.04 5.63
CA ILE A 68 -0.64 -5.34 4.95
C ILE A 68 -1.98 -5.40 4.20
N ILE A 69 -3.08 -4.97 4.84
CA ILE A 69 -4.41 -4.92 4.20
C ILE A 69 -4.37 -4.02 2.97
N HIS A 70 -3.79 -2.82 3.09
CA HIS A 70 -3.70 -1.83 2.01
C HIS A 70 -2.98 -2.41 0.78
N GLU A 71 -1.80 -2.99 0.97
CA GLU A 71 -1.03 -3.55 -0.16
C GLU A 71 -1.70 -4.80 -0.77
N LEU A 72 -2.38 -5.62 0.04
CA LEU A 72 -3.15 -6.76 -0.48
C LEU A 72 -4.40 -6.32 -1.26
N LEU A 73 -4.99 -5.16 -0.93
CA LEU A 73 -6.09 -4.58 -1.71
C LEU A 73 -5.61 -4.10 -3.08
N HIS A 74 -4.41 -3.52 -3.18
CA HIS A 74 -3.77 -3.24 -4.47
C HIS A 74 -3.60 -4.52 -5.29
N LEU A 75 -3.13 -5.61 -4.68
CA LEU A 75 -3.08 -6.90 -5.37
C LEU A 75 -4.48 -7.39 -5.81
N LYS A 76 -5.49 -7.20 -4.97
CA LYS A 76 -6.87 -7.60 -5.28
C LYS A 76 -7.46 -6.82 -6.46
N LEU A 77 -7.11 -5.54 -6.58
CA LEU A 77 -7.62 -4.62 -7.59
C LEU A 77 -6.71 -4.51 -8.82
N TRP A 78 -5.53 -5.11 -8.78
CA TRP A 78 -4.49 -5.01 -9.80
C TRP A 78 -4.99 -5.16 -11.25
N GLY A 79 -5.90 -6.09 -11.51
CA GLY A 79 -6.46 -6.29 -12.85
C GLY A 79 -7.24 -5.07 -13.37
N MET A 80 -7.95 -4.35 -12.50
CA MET A 80 -8.62 -3.09 -12.83
C MET A 80 -7.61 -1.97 -13.01
N ASP A 81 -6.59 -1.92 -12.15
CA ASP A 81 -5.57 -0.87 -12.19
C ASP A 81 -4.79 -0.93 -13.50
N GLN A 82 -4.34 -2.13 -13.89
CA GLN A 82 -3.63 -2.35 -15.14
C GLN A 82 -4.50 -2.10 -16.37
N MET A 83 -5.80 -2.43 -16.31
CA MET A 83 -6.71 -2.13 -17.41
C MET A 83 -6.80 -0.62 -17.65
N ILE A 84 -6.93 0.17 -16.58
CA ILE A 84 -7.01 1.64 -16.68
C ILE A 84 -5.67 2.22 -17.11
N GLU A 85 -4.57 1.77 -16.52
CA GLU A 85 -3.21 2.21 -16.89
C GLU A 85 -2.92 1.95 -18.38
N GLN A 86 -3.23 0.74 -18.87
CA GLN A 86 -3.10 0.41 -20.30
C GLN A 86 -3.98 1.29 -21.19
N LEU A 87 -5.21 1.60 -20.75
CA LEU A 87 -6.09 2.52 -21.47
C LEU A 87 -5.47 3.94 -21.56
N LEU A 88 -4.87 4.43 -20.48
CA LEU A 88 -4.19 5.73 -20.49
C LEU A 88 -3.03 5.74 -21.49
N TYR A 89 -2.18 4.71 -21.46
CA TYR A 89 -1.09 4.55 -22.44
C TYR A 89 -1.58 4.42 -23.88
N PHE A 90 -2.74 3.79 -24.08
CA PHE A 90 -3.35 3.67 -25.41
C PHE A 90 -3.89 5.02 -25.92
N VAL A 91 -4.52 5.81 -25.05
CA VAL A 91 -5.17 7.07 -25.41
C VAL A 91 -4.18 8.24 -25.54
N PHE A 92 -3.23 8.34 -24.62
CA PHE A 92 -2.30 9.47 -24.51
C PHE A 92 -0.90 9.16 -25.06
N GLY A 93 -0.60 7.89 -25.34
CA GLY A 93 0.71 7.44 -25.81
C GLY A 93 1.66 7.09 -24.68
N GLN A 94 2.93 6.88 -25.03
CA GLN A 94 4.00 6.44 -24.12
C GLN A 94 4.83 7.60 -23.55
N ASP A 95 4.53 8.85 -23.93
CA ASP A 95 5.24 10.02 -23.38
C ASP A 95 4.65 10.41 -22.03
N GLU A 96 5.25 9.89 -20.96
CA GLU A 96 4.91 10.22 -19.57
C GLU A 96 5.17 11.71 -19.23
N ASN A 97 5.84 12.49 -20.09
CA ASN A 97 5.97 13.93 -19.90
C ASN A 97 4.80 14.72 -20.51
N ASP A 98 3.88 14.10 -21.24
CA ASP A 98 2.69 14.77 -21.78
C ASP A 98 1.83 15.27 -20.59
N PRO A 99 1.55 16.59 -20.50
CA PRO A 99 0.70 17.14 -19.44
C PRO A 99 -0.69 16.51 -19.36
N LYS A 100 -1.25 16.03 -20.48
CA LYS A 100 -2.55 15.34 -20.51
C LYS A 100 -2.45 13.94 -19.93
N PHE A 101 -1.37 13.21 -20.24
CA PHE A 101 -1.10 11.91 -19.64
C PHE A 101 -0.97 12.06 -18.12
N ASN A 102 -0.11 12.99 -17.68
CA ASN A 102 0.11 13.26 -16.26
C ASN A 102 -1.18 13.64 -15.54
N PHE A 103 -1.98 14.55 -16.11
CA PHE A 103 -3.28 14.88 -15.54
C PHE A 103 -4.18 13.65 -15.39
N ALA A 104 -4.32 12.83 -16.44
CA ALA A 104 -5.21 11.68 -16.41
C ALA A 104 -4.72 10.58 -15.45
N TYR A 105 -3.42 10.29 -15.45
CA TYR A 105 -2.78 9.35 -14.54
C TYR A 105 -2.91 9.83 -13.08
N ASP A 106 -2.67 11.11 -12.83
CA ASP A 106 -2.87 11.70 -11.50
C ASP A 106 -4.32 11.55 -11.05
N GLN A 107 -5.30 11.88 -11.88
CA GLN A 107 -6.72 11.71 -11.52
C GLN A 107 -7.05 10.25 -11.18
N PHE A 108 -6.51 9.29 -11.94
CA PHE A 108 -6.67 7.87 -11.65
C PHE A 108 -6.10 7.52 -10.27
N VAL A 109 -4.84 7.88 -9.99
CA VAL A 109 -4.19 7.60 -8.70
C VAL A 109 -4.91 8.32 -7.54
N HIS A 110 -5.37 9.55 -7.74
CA HIS A 110 -6.13 10.32 -6.74
C HIS A 110 -7.48 9.69 -6.39
N VAL A 111 -8.01 8.80 -7.23
CA VAL A 111 -9.20 8.01 -6.93
C VAL A 111 -8.81 6.66 -6.34
N LEU A 112 -7.83 5.98 -6.92
CA LEU A 112 -7.42 4.63 -6.51
C LEU A 112 -6.90 4.61 -5.07
N GLU A 113 -5.91 5.45 -4.76
CA GLU A 113 -5.22 5.41 -3.46
C GLU A 113 -6.16 5.68 -2.28
N PRO A 114 -7.01 6.74 -2.28
CA PRO A 114 -7.97 6.93 -1.20
C PRO A 114 -9.02 5.81 -1.12
N THR A 115 -9.43 5.24 -2.26
CA THR A 115 -10.39 4.13 -2.28
C THR A 115 -9.80 2.88 -1.61
N VAL A 116 -8.55 2.53 -1.96
CA VAL A 116 -7.83 1.41 -1.32
C VAL A 116 -7.65 1.67 0.16
N GLU A 117 -7.27 2.89 0.54
CA GLU A 117 -7.09 3.28 1.93
C GLU A 117 -8.39 3.22 2.75
N ASP A 118 -9.51 3.66 2.20
CA ASP A 118 -10.81 3.61 2.88
C ASP A 118 -11.33 2.17 3.01
N LEU A 119 -11.12 1.33 2.00
CA LEU A 119 -11.37 -0.11 2.12
C LEU A 119 -10.47 -0.73 3.19
N ALA A 120 -9.18 -0.39 3.22
CA ALA A 120 -8.25 -0.91 4.22
C ALA A 120 -8.69 -0.57 5.64
N LYS A 121 -9.10 0.69 5.90
CA LYS A 121 -9.70 1.11 7.18
C LYS A 121 -10.97 0.34 7.51
N GLY A 122 -11.84 0.09 6.52
CA GLY A 122 -13.05 -0.69 6.69
C GLY A 122 -12.76 -2.13 7.13
N PHE A 123 -11.85 -2.81 6.43
CA PHE A 123 -11.41 -4.15 6.80
C PHE A 123 -10.73 -4.18 8.17
N LEU A 124 -9.82 -3.25 8.44
CA LEU A 124 -9.15 -3.12 9.74
C LEU A 124 -10.16 -2.93 10.88
N THR A 125 -11.19 -2.09 10.68
CA THR A 125 -12.22 -1.84 11.70
C THR A 125 -13.04 -3.09 12.01
N LEU A 126 -13.38 -3.86 10.98
CA LEU A 126 -14.20 -5.07 11.11
C LEU A 126 -13.42 -6.25 11.67
N GLY A 127 -12.16 -6.44 11.24
CA GLY A 127 -11.42 -7.67 11.49
C GLY A 127 -10.00 -7.50 12.03
N GLY A 128 -9.49 -6.28 12.20
CA GLY A 128 -8.14 -6.04 12.70
C GLY A 128 -7.98 -6.28 14.20
N GLU A 129 -6.80 -6.73 14.61
CA GLU A 129 -6.38 -6.86 16.01
C GLU A 129 -6.14 -5.49 16.62
N ASN A 130 -5.41 -4.62 15.91
CA ASN A 130 -5.27 -3.21 16.26
C ASN A 130 -6.07 -2.33 15.30
N LYS A 131 -7.20 -1.81 15.78
CA LYS A 131 -8.13 -0.98 15.01
C LYS A 131 -7.76 0.51 14.98
N GLU A 132 -6.64 0.89 15.58
CA GLU A 132 -6.18 2.27 15.57
C GLU A 132 -5.75 2.71 14.16
N ILE A 133 -6.23 3.89 13.76
CA ILE A 133 -5.86 4.51 12.49
C ILE A 133 -4.54 5.26 12.68
N SER A 134 -3.58 4.98 11.79
CA SER A 134 -2.30 5.69 11.79
C SER A 134 -2.43 7.03 11.07
N PHE A 135 -2.05 8.12 11.74
CA PHE A 135 -2.01 9.46 11.14
C PHE A 135 -0.67 9.78 10.46
N GLY A 136 0.34 8.94 10.68
CA GLY A 136 1.61 8.90 9.95
C GLY A 136 2.16 10.26 9.49
N ARG A 137 2.13 10.49 8.17
CA ARG A 137 2.64 11.72 7.51
C ARG A 137 1.96 12.99 8.01
N VAL A 138 0.66 12.96 8.27
CA VAL A 138 -0.10 14.14 8.75
C VAL A 138 0.35 14.49 10.17
N GLN A 139 0.57 13.49 11.02
CA GLN A 139 1.11 13.73 12.37
C GLN A 139 2.51 14.36 12.32
N GLN A 140 3.35 13.97 11.36
CA GLN A 140 4.66 14.61 11.15
C GLN A 140 4.54 16.07 10.73
N GLN A 141 3.56 16.42 9.90
CA GLN A 141 3.29 17.82 9.54
C GLN A 141 2.88 18.64 10.77
N VAL A 142 1.98 18.11 11.58
CA VAL A 142 1.56 18.73 12.86
C VAL A 142 2.76 18.91 13.80
N HIS A 143 3.64 17.92 13.94
CA HIS A 143 4.83 18.04 14.78
C HIS A 143 5.79 19.15 14.32
N LYS A 144 5.98 19.27 13.00
CA LYS A 144 6.79 20.35 12.40
C LYS A 144 6.18 21.73 12.66
N GLU A 145 4.87 21.88 12.48
CA GLU A 145 4.18 23.15 12.75
C GLU A 145 4.23 23.54 14.23
N LEU A 146 4.14 22.56 15.13
CA LEU A 146 4.15 22.78 16.58
C LEU A 146 5.57 22.89 17.19
N ASN A 147 6.65 22.86 16.40
CA ASN A 147 8.04 22.83 16.88
C ASN A 147 8.31 21.75 17.95
N LYS A 148 7.61 20.63 17.89
CA LYS A 148 7.77 19.55 18.88
C LYS A 148 9.07 18.76 18.70
N ASP A 149 9.82 19.03 17.64
CA ASP A 149 11.13 18.42 17.35
C ASP A 149 12.32 19.12 18.04
N ASN A 150 12.08 20.15 18.88
CA ASN A 150 13.11 20.93 19.60
C ASN A 150 13.15 20.69 21.13
N LYS A 151 12.81 19.50 21.62
CA LYS A 151 13.05 19.10 23.02
C LYS A 151 13.57 17.68 23.13
#